data_AF-A0A2S9GVZ6-F1
#
_entry.id   AF-A0A2S9GVZ6-F1
#
_cell.length_a   1.000
_cell.length_b   1.000
_cell.length_c   1.000
_cell.angle_alpha   90.00
_cell.angle_beta   90.00
_cell.angle_gamma   90.00
#
_symmetry.space_group_name_H-M   'P 1'
#
loop_
_entity.id
_entity.type
_entity.pdbx_description
1 polymer ?
#
loop_
_entity_poly.entity_id
_entity_poly.type
_entity_poly.pdbx_seq_one_letter_code
_entity_poly.pdbx_strand_id
1 'polypeptide(L)' 'MMNTALKQKIIEVCDKKVAQKGSDVGLSFYAFFANKNDDPARLMEAATWWISTHQLDHFEKAIKIKKLAEETL' A
#
# COMPACT_ATOMS: atom_id res chain seq x y z
N MET A 1 3.97 -12.38 7.90
CA MET A 1 4.19 -11.03 8.44
C MET A 1 4.69 -10.17 7.30
N MET A 2 4.19 -8.93 7.21
CA MET A 2 4.66 -7.98 6.19
C MET A 2 6.06 -7.52 6.55
N ASN A 3 6.98 -7.52 5.59
CA ASN A 3 8.35 -7.06 5.80
C ASN A 3 8.39 -5.55 6.07
N THR A 4 9.27 -5.12 7.00
CA THR A 4 9.48 -3.72 7.37
C THR A 4 9.70 -2.79 6.18
N ALA A 5 10.42 -3.24 5.14
CA ALA A 5 10.66 -2.43 3.96
C ALA A 5 9.40 -2.26 3.09
N LEU A 6 8.48 -3.23 3.07
CA LEU A 6 7.19 -3.06 2.38
C LEU A 6 6.29 -2.08 3.16
N LYS A 7 6.24 -2.23 4.49
CA LYS A 7 5.54 -1.30 5.39
C LYS A 7 5.99 0.15 5.15
N GLN A 8 7.30 0.39 5.21
CA GLN A 8 7.89 1.71 5.01
C GLN A 8 7.53 2.28 3.63
N LYS A 9 7.59 1.44 2.59
CA LYS A 9 7.22 1.85 1.23
C LYS A 9 5.76 2.27 1.10
N ILE A 10 4.84 1.53 1.73
CA ILE A 10 3.41 1.85 1.74
C ILE A 10 3.18 3.23 2.38
N ILE A 11 3.77 3.47 3.55
CA ILE A 11 3.63 4.73 4.29
C ILE A 11 4.15 5.91 3.46
N GLU A 12 5.37 5.80 2.91
CA GLU A 12 5.97 6.85 2.08
C GLU A 12 5.13 7.19 0.84
N VAL A 13 4.60 6.18 0.17
CA VAL A 13 3.75 6.39 -1.02
C VAL A 13 2.43 7.05 -0.62
N CYS A 14 1.80 6.62 0.49
CA CYS A 14 0.58 7.24 0.97
C CYS A 14 0.81 8.71 1.33
N ASP A 15 1.85 9.03 2.08
CA ASP A 15 2.18 10.41 2.46
C ASP A 15 2.45 11.29 1.24
N LYS A 16 3.23 10.79 0.28
CA LYS A 16 3.49 11.50 -0.98
C LYS A 16 2.20 11.77 -1.75
N LYS A 17 1.29 10.80 -1.83
CA LYS A 17 0.05 10.95 -2.60
C LYS A 17 -0.93 11.88 -1.90
N VAL A 18 -1.03 11.83 -0.58
CA VAL A 18 -1.86 12.76 0.21
C VAL A 18 -1.34 14.18 0.07
N ALA A 19 -0.03 14.40 0.16
CA ALA A 19 0.57 15.72 -0.03
C ALA A 19 0.32 16.29 -1.44
N GLN A 20 0.26 15.43 -2.46
CA GLN A 20 0.06 15.85 -3.86
C GLN A 20 -1.40 16.00 -4.27
N LYS A 21 -2.31 15.20 -3.71
CA LYS A 21 -3.68 15.03 -4.22
C LYS A 21 -4.77 15.20 -3.16
N GLY A 22 -4.39 15.47 -1.91
CA GLY A 22 -5.32 15.56 -0.79
C GLY A 22 -5.63 14.22 -0.13
N SER A 23 -6.28 14.27 1.03
CA SER A 23 -6.57 13.11 1.88
C SER A 23 -7.54 12.09 1.29
N ASP A 24 -8.36 12.50 0.31
CA ASP A 24 -9.36 11.64 -0.34
C ASP A 24 -8.79 10.86 -1.53
N VAL A 25 -7.48 10.96 -1.81
CA VAL A 25 -6.85 10.21 -2.89
C VAL A 25 -7.00 8.70 -2.68
N GLY A 26 -7.60 8.04 -3.67
CA GLY A 26 -7.67 6.58 -3.76
C GLY A 26 -6.42 5.98 -4.40
N LEU A 27 -5.91 4.89 -3.83
CA LEU A 27 -4.75 4.14 -4.31
C LEU A 27 -5.09 2.66 -4.43
N SER A 28 -4.45 1.96 -5.35
CA SER A 28 -4.38 0.49 -5.38
C SER A 28 -3.00 0.05 -4.91
N PHE A 29 -2.83 -1.22 -4.50
CA PHE A 29 -1.51 -1.72 -4.06
C PHE A 29 -0.44 -1.62 -5.17
N TYR A 30 -0.83 -1.56 -6.44
CA TYR A 30 0.10 -1.32 -7.55
C TYR A 30 0.82 0.03 -7.44
N ALA A 31 0.25 1.01 -6.71
CA ALA A 31 0.87 2.32 -6.50
C ALA A 31 2.21 2.25 -5.75
N PHE A 32 2.52 1.13 -5.08
CA PHE A 32 3.77 0.95 -4.34
C PHE A 32 4.97 0.58 -5.24
N PHE A 33 4.72 0.26 -6.50
CA PHE A 33 5.70 -0.26 -7.44
C PHE A 33 5.91 0.71 -8.63
N ALA A 34 7.14 0.75 -9.16
CA ALA A 34 7.48 1.59 -10.31
C ALA A 34 6.95 1.00 -11.62
N ASN A 35 7.05 -0.33 -11.76
CA ASN A 35 6.48 -1.08 -12.87
C ASN A 35 5.83 -2.38 -12.37
N LYS A 36 4.92 -2.93 -13.17
CA LYS A 36 4.32 -4.25 -12.93
C LYS A 36 5.42 -5.30 -13.12
N ASN A 37 5.66 -6.11 -12.08
CA ASN A 37 6.58 -7.25 -12.06
C ASN A 37 8.08 -6.95 -11.88
N ASP A 38 8.50 -5.74 -11.49
CA ASP A 38 9.91 -5.47 -11.15
C ASP A 38 10.38 -6.31 -9.95
N ASP A 39 9.48 -6.52 -8.98
CA ASP A 39 9.67 -7.38 -7.83
C ASP A 39 8.41 -8.23 -7.62
N PRO A 40 8.28 -9.36 -8.35
CA PRO A 40 7.08 -10.19 -8.30
C PRO A 40 6.80 -10.74 -6.90
N ALA A 41 7.83 -11.08 -6.14
CA ALA A 41 7.69 -11.60 -4.78
C ALA A 41 7.06 -10.55 -3.86
N ARG A 42 7.57 -9.31 -3.91
CA ARG A 42 7.03 -8.20 -3.12
C ARG A 42 5.64 -7.76 -3.59
N LEU A 43 5.36 -7.87 -4.88
CA LEU A 43 4.02 -7.63 -5.42
C LEU A 43 3.02 -8.62 -4.83
N MET A 44 3.36 -9.91 -4.79
CA MET A 44 2.50 -10.94 -4.18
C MET A 44 2.33 -10.76 -2.66
N GLU A 45 3.37 -10.30 -1.97
CA GLU A 45 3.30 -9.92 -0.56
C GLU A 45 2.31 -8.77 -0.34
N ALA A 46 2.43 -7.69 -1.13
CA ALA A 46 1.51 -6.55 -1.08
C ALA A 46 0.07 -6.96 -1.43
N ALA A 47 -0.10 -7.81 -2.45
CA ALA A 47 -1.41 -8.33 -2.84
C ALA A 47 -2.03 -9.20 -1.74
N THR A 48 -1.24 -10.04 -1.06
CA THR A 48 -1.72 -10.85 0.07
C THR A 48 -2.18 -9.97 1.23
N TRP A 49 -1.37 -8.97 1.61
CA TRP A 49 -1.73 -8.00 2.65
C TRP A 49 -3.01 -7.23 2.28
N TRP A 50 -3.12 -6.80 1.03
CA TRP A 50 -4.26 -6.01 0.54
C TRP A 50 -5.56 -6.81 0.44
N ILE A 51 -5.52 -7.94 -0.28
CA ILE A 51 -6.71 -8.70 -0.69
C ILE A 51 -7.09 -9.71 0.38
N SER A 52 -6.12 -10.48 0.89
CA SER A 52 -6.43 -11.59 1.81
C SER A 52 -6.51 -11.13 3.27
N THR A 53 -5.55 -10.31 3.72
CA THR A 53 -5.49 -9.88 5.13
C THR A 53 -6.51 -8.80 5.44
N HIS A 54 -6.54 -7.72 4.65
CA HIS A 54 -7.41 -6.57 4.92
C HIS A 54 -8.66 -6.49 4.04
N GLN A 55 -8.77 -7.35 3.01
CA GLN A 55 -9.95 -7.44 2.14
C GLN A 55 -10.38 -6.09 1.56
N LEU A 56 -9.39 -5.30 1.17
CA LEU A 56 -9.61 -3.99 0.56
C LEU A 56 -10.11 -4.17 -0.88
N ASP A 57 -10.96 -3.24 -1.33
CA ASP A 57 -11.42 -3.17 -2.72
C ASP A 57 -10.26 -2.76 -3.67
N HIS A 58 -10.53 -2.62 -4.96
CA HIS A 58 -9.53 -2.26 -5.96
C HIS A 58 -8.81 -0.94 -5.64
N PHE A 59 -9.54 0.02 -5.06
CA PHE A 59 -9.00 1.29 -4.59
C PHE A 59 -9.41 1.55 -3.16
N GLU A 60 -8.48 2.10 -2.38
CA GLU A 60 -8.77 2.58 -1.04
C GLU A 60 -8.12 3.93 -0.72
N LYS A 61 -8.67 4.65 0.26
CA LYS A 61 -8.12 5.95 0.65
C LYS A 61 -6.71 5.79 1.22
N ALA A 62 -5.77 6.63 0.76
CA ALA A 62 -4.39 6.63 1.21
C ALA A 62 -4.24 6.74 2.73
N ILE A 63 -5.08 7.54 3.39
CA ILE A 63 -5.10 7.67 4.86
C ILE A 63 -5.47 6.36 5.57
N LYS A 64 -6.40 5.57 5.01
CA LYS A 64 -6.83 4.28 5.57
C LYS A 64 -5.71 3.24 5.40
N ILE A 65 -5.11 3.20 4.21
CA ILE A 65 -4.01 2.30 3.88
C ILE A 65 -2.82 2.53 4.81
N LYS A 66 -2.42 3.80 4.99
CA LYS A 66 -1.33 4.18 5.90
C LYS A 66 -1.57 3.67 7.32
N LYS A 67 -2.76 3.92 7.87
CA LYS A 67 -3.12 3.49 9.22
C LYS A 67 -3.00 1.96 9.39
N LEU A 68 -3.51 1.18 8.43
CA LEU A 68 -3.40 -0.29 8.46
C LEU A 68 -1.93 -0.75 8.40
N ALA A 69 -1.11 -0.09 7.59
CA ALA A 69 0.32 -0.42 7.51
C ALA A 69 1.07 -0.11 8.82
N GLU A 70 0.72 0.98 9.50
CA GLU A 70 1.28 1.34 10.82
C GLU A 70 0.92 0.31 11.90
N GLU A 71 -0.32 -0.19 11.89
CA GLU A 71 -0.86 -1.20 12.82
C GLU A 71 -0.35 -2.63 12.56
N THR A 72 0.16 -2.91 11.36
CA THR A 72 0.73 -4.22 11.02
C THR A 72 2.07 -4.40 11.75
N LEU A 73 2.16 -5.42 12.62
CA LEU A 73 3.35 -5.84 13.36
C LEU A 73 4.45 -6.40 12.43
#